data_AF-A0A4Q9L5Z7-F1
#
_entry.id   AF-A0A4Q9L5Z7-F1
#
_cell.length_a   1.000
_cell.length_b   1.000
_cell.length_c   1.000
_cell.angle_alpha   90.00
_cell.angle_beta   90.00
_cell.angle_gamma   90.00
#
_symmetry.space_group_name_H-M   'P 1'
#
loop_
_entity.id
_entity.type
_entity.pdbx_description
1 polymer ?
#
loop_
_entity_poly.entity_id
_entity_poly.type
_entity_poly.pdbx_seq_one_letter_code
_entity_poly.pdbx_strand_id
1 'polypeptide(L)'
;MKRVLGSAYFNLLKTILGCGILVYPSLYKNYGIIPTTVLTLISGFFSLSGLFLYVLTNKIINKKSTMSTISRYSIPSLRYVVDVVVILKCFFVTVSYMIFLKEIIPYGFGKLGFEYFVERKELGLLICLLISLPLNLLRKIDGLKFTSVFGIGSVIFILLTSFYRLIRSNSDKKIYYFTDNFSYYKSLGEFVFGFTCHQNIFTIQNEMEGVKIWELNCVMFMAIFTASLIYILFGIINYKIFGELIEGNFLNILDDDKLKIVTVVIYGIMILISIPLQ
;
A
#
# COMPACT_ATOMS: atom_id res chain seq x y z
N MET A 1 7.60 -20.22 17.12
CA MET A 1 8.41 -19.01 16.93
C MET A 1 8.59 -18.61 15.44
N LYS A 2 9.27 -19.40 14.58
CA LYS A 2 9.49 -19.05 13.15
C LYS A 2 8.21 -18.72 12.35
N ARG A 3 7.12 -19.46 12.59
CA ARG A 3 5.81 -19.21 11.93
C ARG A 3 5.19 -17.85 12.30
N VAL A 4 5.41 -17.36 13.51
CA VAL A 4 4.86 -16.09 14.02
C VAL A 4 5.61 -14.90 13.41
N LEU A 5 6.95 -14.98 13.38
CA LEU A 5 7.80 -13.96 12.72
C LEU A 5 7.47 -13.82 11.23
N GLY A 6 7.27 -14.95 10.53
CA GLY A 6 6.83 -14.92 9.13
C GLY A 6 5.46 -14.26 8.96
N SER A 7 4.49 -14.58 9.81
CA SER A 7 3.15 -13.97 9.77
C SER A 7 3.22 -12.44 9.90
N ALA A 8 4.02 -11.95 10.84
CA ALA A 8 4.22 -10.53 11.06
C ALA A 8 4.92 -9.82 9.91
N TYR A 9 5.96 -10.43 9.34
CA TYR A 9 6.61 -9.93 8.14
C TYR A 9 5.61 -9.75 6.99
N PHE A 10 4.83 -10.80 6.69
CA PHE A 10 3.84 -10.75 5.61
C PHE A 10 2.70 -9.76 5.90
N ASN A 11 2.28 -9.62 7.16
CA ASN A 11 1.25 -8.66 7.53
C ASN A 11 1.73 -7.21 7.37
N LEU A 12 2.92 -6.88 7.91
CA LEU A 12 3.53 -5.55 7.72
C LEU A 12 3.77 -5.26 6.25
N LEU A 13 4.37 -6.18 5.51
CA LEU A 13 4.67 -6.00 4.09
C LEU A 13 3.40 -5.78 3.25
N LYS A 14 2.35 -6.57 3.49
CA LYS A 14 1.04 -6.40 2.83
C LYS A 14 0.45 -5.00 3.10
N THR A 15 0.54 -4.55 4.36
CA THR A 15 0.02 -3.24 4.77
C THR A 15 0.77 -2.10 4.09
N ILE A 16 2.11 -2.22 3.99
CA ILE A 16 2.94 -1.22 3.32
C ILE A 16 2.56 -1.17 1.84
N LEU A 17 2.67 -2.29 1.11
CA LEU A 17 2.54 -2.31 -0.35
C LEU A 17 1.19 -1.80 -0.85
N GLY A 18 0.10 -2.20 -0.18
CA GLY A 18 -1.26 -1.65 -0.33
C GLY A 18 -1.64 -1.22 -1.75
N CYS A 19 -2.30 -0.07 -1.89
CA CYS A 19 -2.47 0.64 -3.16
C CYS A 19 -1.33 1.64 -3.45
N GLY A 20 -0.46 1.90 -2.47
CA GLY A 20 0.59 2.92 -2.55
C GLY A 20 1.56 2.67 -3.71
N ILE A 21 1.83 1.40 -4.03
CA ILE A 21 2.66 1.00 -5.18
C ILE A 21 2.20 1.60 -6.51
N LEU A 22 0.88 1.79 -6.72
CA LEU A 22 0.33 2.27 -7.99
C LEU A 22 0.69 3.73 -8.31
N VAL A 23 1.06 4.51 -7.30
CA VAL A 23 1.43 5.92 -7.45
C VAL A 23 2.92 6.08 -7.81
N TYR A 24 3.76 5.09 -7.52
CA TYR A 24 5.21 5.21 -7.74
C TYR A 24 5.61 5.52 -9.19
N PRO A 25 5.02 4.93 -10.24
CA PRO A 25 5.38 5.27 -11.61
C PRO A 25 5.19 6.76 -11.93
N SER A 26 4.15 7.42 -11.40
CA SER A 26 3.92 8.85 -11.62
C SER A 26 4.91 9.72 -10.85
N LEU A 27 5.32 9.31 -9.64
CA LEU A 27 6.39 9.97 -8.88
C LEU A 27 7.70 9.99 -9.68
N TYR A 28 8.08 8.86 -10.27
CA TYR A 28 9.27 8.76 -11.13
C TYR A 28 9.17 9.64 -12.37
N LYS A 29 7.99 9.77 -13.00
CA LYS A 29 7.76 10.74 -14.08
C LYS A 29 7.96 12.18 -13.62
N ASN A 30 7.37 12.54 -12.49
CA ASN A 30 7.29 13.94 -12.05
C ASN A 30 8.62 14.48 -11.53
N TYR A 31 9.42 13.64 -10.87
CA TYR A 31 10.62 14.08 -10.16
C TYR A 31 11.92 13.48 -10.75
N GLY A 32 11.83 12.39 -11.51
CA GLY A 32 12.98 11.67 -12.04
C GLY A 32 13.45 10.55 -11.11
N ILE A 33 14.40 9.75 -11.60
CA ILE A 33 14.86 8.53 -10.91
C ILE A 33 15.51 8.82 -9.56
N ILE A 34 16.51 9.70 -9.55
CA ILE A 34 17.35 9.90 -8.36
C ILE A 34 16.56 10.50 -7.18
N PRO A 35 15.87 11.65 -7.32
CA PRO A 35 15.16 12.25 -6.18
C PRO A 35 14.02 11.35 -5.69
N THR A 36 13.30 10.66 -6.59
CA THR A 36 12.24 9.72 -6.18
C THR A 36 12.80 8.56 -5.38
N THR A 37 13.90 7.94 -5.83
CA THR A 37 14.57 6.87 -5.07
C THR A 37 15.06 7.36 -3.71
N VAL A 38 15.70 8.53 -3.64
CA VAL A 38 16.19 9.11 -2.38
C VAL A 38 15.04 9.40 -1.41
N LEU A 39 13.98 10.06 -1.87
CA LEU A 39 12.79 10.37 -1.04
C LEU A 39 12.06 9.10 -0.56
N THR A 40 12.03 8.05 -1.38
CA THR A 40 11.51 6.74 -1.00
C THR A 40 12.30 6.15 0.17
N LEU A 41 13.63 6.14 0.08
CA LEU A 41 14.51 5.63 1.13
C LEU A 41 14.42 6.46 2.41
N ILE A 42 14.37 7.78 2.29
CA ILE A 42 14.18 8.69 3.44
C ILE A 42 12.85 8.40 4.14
N SER A 43 11.77 8.25 3.38
CA SER A 43 10.44 7.95 3.93
C SER A 43 10.40 6.58 4.60
N GLY A 44 11.04 5.58 4.01
CA GLY A 44 11.23 4.26 4.61
C GLY A 44 12.02 4.32 5.92
N PHE A 45 13.10 5.09 5.96
CA PHE A 45 13.90 5.30 7.16
C PHE A 45 13.08 5.92 8.30
N PHE A 46 12.37 7.03 8.04
CA PHE A 46 11.52 7.68 9.04
C PHE A 46 10.38 6.77 9.50
N SER A 47 9.77 6.00 8.58
CA SER A 47 8.75 5.01 8.93
C SER A 47 9.31 3.95 9.89
N LEU A 48 10.48 3.41 9.60
CA LEU A 48 11.17 2.43 10.44
C LEU A 48 11.51 3.00 11.83
N SER A 49 12.02 4.24 11.90
CA SER A 49 12.25 4.93 13.17
C SER A 49 10.97 5.07 13.99
N GLY A 50 9.85 5.43 13.34
CA GLY A 50 8.54 5.51 13.98
C GLY A 50 8.06 4.16 14.52
N LEU A 51 8.27 3.08 13.77
CA LEU A 51 7.96 1.72 14.22
C LEU A 51 8.79 1.31 15.45
N PHE A 52 10.10 1.62 15.46
CA PHE A 52 10.95 1.36 16.63
C PHE A 52 10.46 2.10 17.86
N LEU A 53 10.11 3.38 17.73
CA LEU A 53 9.56 4.15 18.84
C LEU A 53 8.27 3.50 19.37
N TYR A 54 7.32 3.13 18.51
CA TYR A 54 6.09 2.46 18.95
C TYR A 54 6.32 1.13 19.66
N VAL A 55 7.23 0.30 19.16
CA VAL A 55 7.58 -0.97 19.79
C VAL A 55 8.18 -0.77 21.17
N LEU A 56 9.06 0.23 21.33
CA LEU A 56 9.66 0.59 22.62
C LEU A 56 8.61 1.10 23.61
N THR A 57 7.72 1.99 23.17
CA THR A 57 6.68 2.55 24.04
C THR A 57 5.70 1.47 24.52
N ASN A 58 5.27 0.55 23.64
CA ASN A 58 4.41 -0.56 24.03
C ASN A 58 5.12 -1.52 25.01
N LYS A 59 6.44 -1.70 24.89
CA LYS A 59 7.22 -2.48 25.86
C LYS A 59 7.21 -1.84 27.25
N ILE A 60 7.36 -0.52 27.33
CA ILE A 60 7.41 0.23 28.60
C ILE A 60 6.04 0.21 29.30
N ILE A 61 4.95 0.42 28.54
CA ILE A 61 3.59 0.52 29.09
C ILE A 61 2.97 -0.85 29.37
N ASN A 62 3.44 -1.91 28.69
CA ASN A 62 3.07 -3.34 28.74
C ASN A 62 2.49 -3.83 27.39
N LYS A 63 2.81 -5.08 27.00
CA LYS A 63 2.53 -5.69 25.67
C LYS A 63 1.04 -6.03 25.40
N LYS A 64 0.13 -5.25 25.98
CA LYS A 64 -1.33 -5.32 25.75
C LYS A 64 -1.89 -3.95 25.38
N SER A 65 -1.03 -3.00 25.04
CA SER A 65 -1.43 -1.64 24.72
C SER A 65 -1.86 -1.53 23.27
N THR A 66 -2.88 -0.71 23.02
CA THR A 66 -3.22 -0.18 21.69
C THR A 66 -2.65 1.22 21.55
N MET A 67 -2.65 1.77 20.34
CA MET A 67 -2.22 3.15 20.07
C MET A 67 -2.97 4.17 20.95
N SER A 68 -4.26 3.93 21.18
CA SER A 68 -5.13 4.72 22.07
C SER A 68 -4.83 4.55 23.56
N THR A 69 -4.33 3.40 23.99
CA THR A 69 -3.85 3.20 25.37
C THR A 69 -2.53 3.91 25.59
N ILE A 70 -1.63 3.88 24.60
CA ILE A 70 -0.33 4.58 24.67
C ILE A 70 -0.52 6.09 24.71
N SER A 71 -1.44 6.65 23.92
CA SER A 71 -1.74 8.08 23.94
C SER A 71 -2.29 8.53 25.30
N ARG A 72 -3.14 7.71 25.95
CA ARG A 72 -3.62 7.95 27.33
C ARG A 72 -2.48 8.05 28.35
N TYR A 73 -1.49 7.16 28.27
CA TYR A 73 -0.39 7.12 29.24
C TYR A 73 0.70 8.16 28.97
N SER A 74 0.99 8.46 27.70
CA SER A 74 2.11 9.34 27.34
C SER A 74 1.73 10.82 27.48
N ILE A 75 0.62 11.23 26.87
CA ILE A 75 0.15 12.62 26.89
C ILE A 75 -1.38 12.62 26.96
N PRO A 76 -1.97 12.53 28.17
CA PRO A 76 -3.42 12.40 28.36
C PRO A 76 -4.22 13.52 27.68
N SER A 77 -3.67 14.73 27.63
CA SER A 77 -4.27 15.91 27.01
C SER A 77 -4.40 15.82 25.49
N LEU A 78 -3.51 15.08 24.81
CA LEU A 78 -3.52 14.92 23.34
C LEU A 78 -4.19 13.64 22.86
N ARG A 79 -4.75 12.84 23.78
CA ARG A 79 -5.33 11.54 23.44
C ARG A 79 -6.40 11.61 22.35
N TYR A 80 -7.33 12.55 22.46
CA TYR A 80 -8.39 12.74 21.45
C TYR A 80 -7.83 13.17 20.10
N VAL A 81 -6.76 13.99 20.09
CA VAL A 81 -6.09 14.41 18.86
C VAL A 81 -5.48 13.21 18.16
N VAL A 82 -4.80 12.33 18.89
CA VAL A 82 -4.22 11.09 18.33
C VAL A 82 -5.32 10.18 17.76
N ASP A 83 -6.40 9.97 18.51
CA ASP A 83 -7.53 9.13 18.05
C ASP A 83 -8.15 9.72 16.75
N VAL A 84 -8.35 11.05 16.68
CA VAL A 84 -8.86 11.74 15.47
C VAL A 84 -7.89 11.60 14.30
N VAL A 85 -6.58 11.76 14.51
CA VAL A 85 -5.58 11.59 13.45
C VAL A 85 -5.58 10.18 12.88
N VAL A 86 -5.69 9.16 13.74
CA VAL A 86 -5.78 7.76 13.30
C VAL A 86 -7.06 7.52 12.50
N ILE A 87 -8.21 8.03 12.97
CA ILE A 87 -9.49 7.93 12.26
C ILE A 87 -9.40 8.58 10.88
N LEU A 88 -8.88 9.81 10.80
CA LEU A 88 -8.70 10.52 9.54
C LEU A 88 -7.77 9.75 8.60
N LYS A 89 -6.65 9.22 9.11
CA LYS A 89 -5.75 8.39 8.31
C LYS A 89 -6.48 7.18 7.74
N CYS A 90 -7.19 6.39 8.56
CA CYS A 90 -7.89 5.20 8.09
C CYS A 90 -8.99 5.56 7.08
N PHE A 91 -9.72 6.65 7.34
CA PHE A 91 -10.70 7.20 6.41
C PHE A 91 -10.08 7.52 5.05
N PHE A 92 -8.99 8.28 5.01
CA PHE A 92 -8.33 8.65 3.75
C PHE A 92 -7.74 7.44 3.00
N VAL A 93 -7.21 6.44 3.70
CA VAL A 93 -6.75 5.19 3.05
C VAL A 93 -7.93 4.48 2.37
N THR A 94 -9.06 4.38 3.07
CA THR A 94 -10.27 3.76 2.53
C THR A 94 -10.83 4.55 1.35
N VAL A 95 -10.83 5.88 1.41
CA VAL A 95 -11.20 6.74 0.27
C VAL A 95 -10.27 6.51 -0.92
N SER A 96 -8.95 6.43 -0.72
CA SER A 96 -8.00 6.11 -1.78
C SER A 96 -8.31 4.75 -2.42
N TYR A 97 -8.60 3.72 -1.63
CA TYR A 97 -9.02 2.41 -2.14
C TYR A 97 -10.31 2.50 -2.97
N MET A 98 -11.31 3.27 -2.53
CA MET A 98 -12.55 3.48 -3.29
C MET A 98 -12.31 4.21 -4.61
N ILE A 99 -11.43 5.20 -4.65
CA ILE A 99 -11.07 5.92 -5.88
C ILE A 99 -10.46 4.96 -6.91
N PHE A 100 -9.54 4.08 -6.49
CA PHE A 100 -8.99 3.06 -7.38
C PHE A 100 -10.06 2.06 -7.87
N LEU A 101 -10.91 1.58 -6.96
CA LEU A 101 -11.97 0.61 -7.30
C LEU A 101 -13.05 1.18 -8.22
N LYS A 102 -13.34 2.48 -8.12
CA LYS A 102 -14.25 3.20 -9.02
C LYS A 102 -13.86 3.07 -10.49
N GLU A 103 -12.58 2.90 -10.78
CA GLU A 103 -12.07 2.73 -12.15
C GLU A 103 -11.95 1.25 -12.55
N ILE A 104 -11.50 0.41 -11.61
CA ILE A 104 -11.25 -1.02 -11.83
C ILE A 104 -12.54 -1.81 -12.05
N ILE A 105 -13.56 -1.57 -11.23
CA ILE A 105 -14.80 -2.37 -11.22
C ILE A 105 -15.57 -2.20 -12.55
N PRO A 106 -15.90 -0.97 -13.00
CA PRO A 106 -16.57 -0.76 -14.29
C PRO A 106 -15.81 -1.36 -15.47
N TYR A 107 -14.48 -1.22 -15.50
CA TYR A 107 -13.64 -1.79 -16.55
C TYR A 107 -13.77 -3.32 -16.60
N GLY A 108 -13.72 -3.99 -15.45
CA GLY A 108 -13.91 -5.44 -15.36
C GLY A 108 -15.29 -5.89 -15.86
N PHE A 109 -16.36 -5.20 -15.45
CA PHE A 109 -17.73 -5.50 -15.89
C PHE A 109 -17.94 -5.24 -17.39
N GLY A 110 -17.33 -4.19 -17.94
CA GLY A 110 -17.36 -3.92 -19.38
C GLY A 110 -16.77 -5.06 -20.21
N LYS A 111 -15.65 -5.64 -19.75
CA LYS A 111 -15.02 -6.80 -20.42
C LYS A 111 -15.84 -8.09 -20.33
N LEU A 112 -16.77 -8.18 -19.38
CA LEU A 112 -17.73 -9.28 -19.26
C LEU A 112 -19.00 -9.06 -20.12
N GLY A 113 -19.08 -7.97 -20.89
CA GLY A 113 -20.21 -7.64 -21.75
C GLY A 113 -21.26 -6.74 -21.09
N PHE A 114 -21.00 -6.21 -19.89
CA PHE A 114 -21.91 -5.29 -19.21
C PHE A 114 -21.52 -3.83 -19.46
N GLU A 115 -21.70 -3.36 -20.69
CA GLU A 115 -21.30 -2.02 -21.16
C GLU A 115 -21.96 -0.88 -20.34
N TYR A 116 -23.18 -1.10 -19.83
CA TYR A 116 -23.91 -0.14 -18.98
C TYR A 116 -23.13 0.32 -17.74
N PHE A 117 -22.26 -0.53 -17.18
CA PHE A 117 -21.46 -0.16 -16.00
C PHE A 117 -20.25 0.71 -16.36
N VAL A 118 -19.75 0.62 -17.60
CA VAL A 118 -18.58 1.38 -18.06
C VAL A 118 -18.89 2.88 -18.13
N GLU A 119 -20.10 3.23 -18.58
CA GLU A 119 -20.52 4.62 -18.73
C GLU A 119 -20.84 5.31 -17.39
N ARG A 120 -21.20 4.54 -16.36
CA ARG A 120 -21.63 5.07 -15.06
C ARG A 120 -20.64 4.73 -13.95
N LYS A 121 -19.53 5.48 -13.90
CA LYS A 121 -18.50 5.35 -12.84
C LYS A 121 -19.07 5.47 -11.41
N GLU A 122 -20.20 6.16 -11.23
CA GLU A 122 -20.91 6.26 -9.95
C GLU A 122 -21.50 4.92 -9.48
N LEU A 123 -21.95 4.06 -10.41
CA LEU A 123 -22.41 2.71 -10.10
C LEU A 123 -21.25 1.82 -9.61
N GLY A 124 -20.04 2.03 -10.13
CA GLY A 124 -18.83 1.35 -9.63
C GLY A 124 -18.56 1.65 -8.15
N LEU A 125 -18.78 2.90 -7.73
CA LEU A 125 -18.69 3.33 -6.33
C LEU A 125 -19.78 2.66 -5.47
N LEU A 126 -21.02 2.61 -5.96
CA LEU A 126 -22.12 1.94 -5.26
C LEU A 126 -21.85 0.43 -5.09
N ILE A 127 -21.36 -0.24 -6.13
CA ILE A 127 -20.97 -1.66 -6.08
C ILE A 127 -19.83 -1.86 -5.08
N CYS A 128 -18.82 -1.00 -5.09
CA CYS A 128 -17.72 -1.06 -4.13
C CYS A 128 -18.25 -0.94 -2.68
N LEU A 129 -19.17 -0.01 -2.42
CA LEU A 129 -19.80 0.14 -1.10
C LEU A 129 -20.58 -1.11 -0.72
N LEU A 130 -21.41 -1.64 -1.63
CA LEU A 130 -22.20 -2.86 -1.40
C LEU A 130 -21.34 -4.10 -1.14
N ILE A 131 -20.18 -4.23 -1.78
CA ILE A 131 -19.25 -5.36 -1.55
C ILE A 131 -18.43 -5.16 -0.26
N SER A 132 -17.99 -3.92 0.01
CA SER A 132 -17.18 -3.62 1.20
C SER A 132 -17.99 -3.70 2.50
N LEU A 133 -19.28 -3.37 2.48
CA LEU A 133 -20.15 -3.39 3.65
C LEU A 133 -20.23 -4.77 4.35
N PRO A 134 -20.55 -5.89 3.66
CA PRO A 134 -20.56 -7.21 4.30
C PRO A 134 -19.17 -7.63 4.78
N LEU A 135 -18.10 -7.26 4.06
CA LEU A 135 -16.72 -7.54 4.47
C LEU A 135 -16.34 -6.81 5.78
N ASN A 136 -16.79 -5.57 5.95
CA ASN A 136 -16.58 -4.79 7.17
C ASN A 136 -17.40 -5.29 8.37
N LEU A 137 -18.52 -5.98 8.12
CA LEU A 137 -19.36 -6.58 9.18
C LEU A 137 -18.81 -7.90 9.72
N LEU A 138 -17.76 -8.47 9.11
CA LEU A 138 -17.09 -9.67 9.61
C LEU A 138 -16.34 -9.36 10.92
N ARG A 139 -16.95 -9.73 12.05
CA ARG A 139 -16.39 -9.54 13.40
C ARG A 139 -15.04 -10.20 13.65
N LYS A 140 -14.67 -11.20 12.85
CA LYS A 140 -13.38 -11.89 12.91
C LYS A 140 -12.85 -12.11 11.51
N ILE A 141 -11.70 -11.51 11.21
CA ILE A 141 -10.94 -11.86 10.01
C ILE A 141 -9.91 -12.92 10.44
N ASP A 142 -10.38 -14.10 10.84
CA ASP A 142 -9.51 -15.24 11.19
C ASP A 142 -8.66 -15.70 9.98
N GLY A 143 -8.98 -15.21 8.77
CA GLY A 143 -8.24 -15.40 7.53
C GLY A 143 -7.12 -14.40 7.24
N LEU A 144 -6.70 -13.52 8.17
CA LEU A 144 -5.69 -12.48 7.91
C LEU A 144 -4.47 -13.00 7.14
N LYS A 145 -3.96 -14.18 7.53
CA LYS A 145 -2.82 -14.82 6.87
C LYS A 145 -3.08 -15.11 5.38
N PHE A 146 -4.25 -15.64 5.03
CA PHE A 146 -4.62 -15.90 3.64
C PHE A 146 -4.73 -14.60 2.85
N THR A 147 -5.34 -13.58 3.45
CA THR A 147 -5.44 -12.26 2.80
C THR A 147 -4.07 -11.61 2.57
N SER A 148 -3.11 -11.81 3.48
CA SER A 148 -1.74 -11.30 3.34
C SER A 148 -0.96 -12.02 2.25
N VAL A 149 -1.09 -13.35 2.18
CA VAL A 149 -0.46 -14.14 1.10
C VAL A 149 -1.04 -13.76 -0.25
N PHE A 150 -2.37 -13.66 -0.37
CA PHE A 150 -3.03 -13.20 -1.61
C PHE A 150 -2.61 -11.77 -1.98
N GLY A 151 -2.55 -10.88 -0.97
CA GLY A 151 -2.13 -9.50 -1.14
C GLY A 151 -0.74 -9.38 -1.75
N ILE A 152 0.23 -10.10 -1.18
CA ILE A 152 1.61 -10.09 -1.65
C ILE A 152 1.74 -10.80 -3.00
N GLY A 153 1.01 -11.90 -3.22
CA GLY A 153 0.94 -12.56 -4.51
C GLY A 153 0.45 -11.63 -5.63
N SER A 154 -0.53 -10.78 -5.34
CA SER A 154 -1.06 -9.78 -6.27
C SER A 154 0.00 -8.72 -6.63
N VAL A 155 0.81 -8.30 -5.66
CA VAL A 155 1.92 -7.35 -5.89
C VAL A 155 3.06 -8.00 -6.68
N ILE A 156 3.40 -9.25 -6.39
CA ILE A 156 4.38 -9.99 -7.20
C ILE A 156 3.88 -10.16 -8.62
N PHE A 157 2.59 -10.45 -8.80
CA PHE A 157 1.98 -10.56 -10.13
C PHE A 157 2.04 -9.24 -10.91
N ILE A 158 1.72 -8.10 -10.30
CA ILE A 158 1.80 -6.80 -10.99
C ILE A 158 3.25 -6.42 -11.33
N LEU A 159 4.22 -6.79 -10.49
CA LEU A 159 5.65 -6.65 -10.79
C LEU A 159 6.07 -7.51 -11.99
N LEU A 160 5.73 -8.80 -11.98
CA LEU A 160 6.10 -9.73 -13.07
C LEU A 160 5.49 -9.31 -14.40
N THR A 161 4.24 -8.85 -14.39
CA THR A 161 3.58 -8.32 -15.59
C THR A 161 4.25 -7.04 -16.09
N SER A 162 4.69 -6.15 -15.19
CA SER A 162 5.48 -4.97 -15.56
C SER A 162 6.82 -5.37 -16.19
N PHE A 163 7.54 -6.34 -15.61
CA PHE A 163 8.78 -6.87 -16.18
C PHE A 163 8.57 -7.51 -17.55
N TYR A 164 7.53 -8.31 -17.72
CA TYR A 164 7.18 -8.92 -19.00
C TYR A 164 6.95 -7.85 -20.08
N ARG A 165 6.20 -6.79 -19.75
CA ARG A 165 5.97 -5.65 -20.66
C ARG A 165 7.26 -4.91 -20.97
N LEU A 166 8.17 -4.72 -20.00
CA LEU A 166 9.47 -4.10 -20.23
C LEU A 166 10.29 -4.85 -21.28
N ILE A 167 10.37 -6.17 -21.19
CA ILE A 167 11.14 -7.01 -22.13
C ILE A 167 10.56 -6.94 -23.54
N ARG A 168 9.23 -6.85 -23.65
CA ARG A 168 8.53 -6.81 -24.95
C ARG A 168 8.42 -5.41 -25.53
N SER A 169 8.66 -4.37 -24.73
CA SER A 169 8.60 -2.99 -25.14
C SER A 169 9.92 -2.58 -25.82
N ASN A 170 9.87 -2.23 -27.11
CA ASN A 170 11.00 -1.62 -27.82
C ASN A 170 11.06 -0.10 -27.62
N SER A 171 10.59 0.39 -26.47
CA SER A 171 10.34 1.81 -26.25
C SER A 171 11.61 2.55 -25.85
N ASP A 172 12.24 3.24 -26.81
CA ASP A 172 13.26 4.26 -26.57
C ASP A 172 12.61 5.57 -26.07
N LYS A 173 12.00 5.52 -24.88
CA LYS A 173 11.47 6.73 -24.24
C LYS A 173 12.58 7.46 -23.50
N LYS A 174 12.54 8.80 -23.54
CA LYS A 174 13.46 9.64 -22.76
C LYS A 174 13.23 9.41 -21.27
N ILE A 175 14.30 9.06 -20.58
CA ILE A 175 14.31 8.81 -19.14
C ILE A 175 15.07 9.96 -18.50
N TYR A 176 14.42 10.65 -17.55
CA TYR A 176 15.04 11.73 -16.79
C TYR A 176 15.53 11.20 -15.45
N TYR A 177 16.83 11.37 -15.19
CA TYR A 177 17.42 11.08 -13.88
C TYR A 177 17.08 12.17 -12.86
N PHE A 178 17.03 13.41 -13.34
CA PHE A 178 16.56 14.60 -12.64
C PHE A 178 15.57 15.33 -13.53
N THR A 179 14.47 15.79 -12.94
CA THR A 179 13.51 16.68 -13.58
C THR A 179 13.64 18.07 -12.99
N ASP A 180 13.36 19.12 -13.76
CA ASP A 180 13.38 20.53 -13.31
C ASP A 180 12.29 20.87 -12.28
N ASN A 181 11.47 19.89 -11.92
CA ASN A 181 10.40 20.03 -10.96
C ASN A 181 10.89 19.82 -9.52
N PHE A 182 11.19 20.92 -8.83
CA PHE A 182 11.59 20.92 -7.42
C PHE A 182 10.41 20.91 -6.43
N SER A 183 9.18 20.69 -6.91
CA SER A 183 7.96 20.70 -6.10
C SER A 183 7.78 19.41 -5.27
N TYR A 184 8.85 18.88 -4.68
CA TYR A 184 8.85 17.61 -3.95
C TYR A 184 7.89 17.64 -2.76
N TYR A 185 7.73 18.81 -2.13
CA TYR A 185 6.85 19.02 -0.98
C TYR A 185 5.38 18.67 -1.26
N LYS A 186 4.93 18.79 -2.52
CA LYS A 186 3.54 18.48 -2.92
C LYS A 186 3.23 16.98 -2.86
N SER A 187 4.21 16.13 -3.13
CA SER A 187 4.07 14.67 -3.12
C SER A 187 4.67 14.00 -1.89
N LEU A 188 5.16 14.76 -0.90
CA LEU A 188 5.64 14.17 0.37
C LEU A 188 4.58 13.29 1.02
N GLY A 189 3.31 13.68 0.94
CA GLY A 189 2.20 12.88 1.45
C GLY A 189 2.11 11.50 0.78
N GLU A 190 2.40 11.40 -0.52
CA GLU A 190 2.35 10.15 -1.28
C GLU A 190 3.47 9.19 -0.85
N PHE A 191 4.70 9.72 -0.67
CA PHE A 191 5.83 8.94 -0.15
C PHE A 191 5.57 8.45 1.29
N VAL A 192 5.10 9.33 2.16
CA VAL A 192 4.80 8.99 3.56
C VAL A 192 3.68 7.95 3.62
N PHE A 193 2.59 8.18 2.87
CA PHE A 193 1.44 7.28 2.78
C PHE A 193 1.85 5.86 2.39
N GLY A 194 2.74 5.73 1.39
CA GLY A 194 3.25 4.45 0.92
C GLY A 194 3.99 3.62 1.99
N PHE A 195 4.46 4.23 3.08
CA PHE A 195 5.13 3.54 4.19
C PHE A 195 4.30 3.49 5.49
N THR A 196 2.99 3.79 5.43
CA THR A 196 2.13 3.75 6.61
C THR A 196 1.72 2.31 6.98
N CYS A 197 2.32 1.76 8.04
CA CYS A 197 1.94 0.45 8.59
C CYS A 197 1.85 0.43 10.12
N HIS A 198 2.07 1.59 10.77
CA HIS A 198 2.26 1.71 12.20
C HIS A 198 1.06 1.27 13.04
N GLN A 199 -0.16 1.43 12.54
CA GLN A 199 -1.37 1.02 13.28
C GLN A 199 -1.39 -0.50 13.56
N ASN A 200 -0.79 -1.29 12.69
CA ASN A 200 -0.77 -2.75 12.80
C ASN A 200 0.32 -3.27 13.73
N ILE A 201 1.31 -2.44 14.11
CA ILE A 201 2.47 -2.91 14.86
C ILE A 201 2.14 -3.35 16.28
N PHE A 202 1.15 -2.71 16.93
CA PHE A 202 0.74 -3.06 18.29
C PHE A 202 0.11 -4.45 18.34
N THR A 203 -0.82 -4.72 17.42
CA THR A 203 -1.45 -6.05 17.30
C THR A 203 -0.39 -7.12 17.05
N ILE A 204 0.53 -6.87 16.12
CA ILE A 204 1.63 -7.78 15.81
C ILE A 204 2.53 -8.02 17.02
N GLN A 205 2.90 -6.97 17.74
CA GLN A 205 3.77 -7.07 18.92
C GLN A 205 3.08 -7.80 20.07
N ASN A 206 1.78 -7.61 20.24
CA ASN A 206 0.98 -8.25 21.29
C ASN A 206 0.76 -9.75 21.00
N GLU A 207 0.67 -10.15 19.72
CA GLU A 207 0.64 -11.57 19.31
C GLU A 207 2.00 -12.28 19.46
N MET A 208 3.08 -11.52 19.60
CA MET A 208 4.46 -12.01 19.70
C MET A 208 4.92 -12.20 21.16
N GLU A 209 4.07 -12.73 22.03
CA GLU A 209 4.48 -13.11 23.38
C GLU A 209 5.67 -14.09 23.35
N GLY A 210 6.71 -13.81 24.13
CA GLY A 210 7.95 -14.60 24.18
C GLY A 210 8.99 -14.33 23.07
N VAL A 211 8.69 -13.52 22.05
CA VAL A 211 9.66 -13.12 21.01
C VAL A 211 10.58 -12.00 21.52
N LYS A 212 11.87 -12.06 21.19
CA LYS A 212 12.82 -11.00 21.55
C LYS A 212 12.59 -9.77 20.68
N ILE A 213 12.71 -8.57 21.24
CA ILE A 213 12.50 -7.31 20.52
C ILE A 213 13.43 -7.17 19.32
N TRP A 214 14.67 -7.66 19.43
CA TRP A 214 15.60 -7.71 18.30
C TRP A 214 15.03 -8.48 17.10
N GLU A 215 14.34 -9.60 17.33
CA GLU A 215 13.74 -10.39 16.25
C GLU A 215 12.60 -9.63 15.57
N LEU A 216 11.77 -8.93 16.36
CA LEU A 216 10.73 -8.04 15.82
C LEU A 216 11.34 -6.87 15.04
N ASN A 217 12.42 -6.27 15.55
CA ASN A 217 13.16 -5.21 14.88
C ASN A 217 13.71 -5.64 13.52
N CYS A 218 14.28 -6.85 13.43
CA CYS A 218 14.70 -7.45 12.17
C CYS A 218 13.52 -7.64 11.21
N VAL A 219 12.36 -8.11 11.70
CA VAL A 219 11.15 -8.26 10.88
C VAL A 219 10.67 -6.92 10.31
N MET A 220 10.65 -5.86 11.13
CA MET A 220 10.26 -4.52 10.70
C MET A 220 11.23 -3.96 9.65
N PHE A 221 12.54 -4.09 9.89
CA PHE A 221 13.57 -3.67 8.94
C PHE A 221 13.42 -4.41 7.60
N MET A 222 13.28 -5.75 7.65
CA MET A 222 13.13 -6.54 6.43
C MET A 222 11.86 -6.18 5.67
N ALA A 223 10.73 -5.92 6.34
CA ALA A 223 9.48 -5.53 5.68
C ALA A 223 9.58 -4.15 4.99
N ILE A 224 10.17 -3.16 5.66
CA ILE A 224 10.38 -1.81 5.07
C ILE A 224 11.38 -1.88 3.91
N PHE A 225 12.46 -2.64 4.07
CA PHE A 225 13.47 -2.81 3.04
C PHE A 225 12.90 -3.50 1.79
N THR A 226 12.16 -4.60 1.95
CA THR A 226 11.55 -5.29 0.80
C THR A 226 10.46 -4.46 0.13
N ALA A 227 9.66 -3.71 0.90
CA ALA A 227 8.71 -2.77 0.33
C ALA A 227 9.39 -1.66 -0.48
N SER A 228 10.48 -1.08 0.05
CA SER A 228 11.26 -0.05 -0.63
C SER A 228 11.83 -0.56 -1.96
N LEU A 229 12.39 -1.78 -1.97
CA LEU A 229 12.88 -2.41 -3.20
C LEU A 229 11.76 -2.63 -4.21
N ILE A 230 10.61 -3.12 -3.77
CA ILE A 230 9.45 -3.33 -4.65
C ILE A 230 8.97 -2.01 -5.25
N TYR A 231 8.87 -0.94 -4.46
CA TYR A 231 8.47 0.38 -4.93
C TYR A 231 9.46 0.97 -5.94
N ILE A 232 10.76 0.84 -5.68
CA ILE A 232 11.82 1.31 -6.59
C ILE A 232 11.78 0.53 -7.90
N LEU A 233 11.72 -0.80 -7.83
CA LEU A 233 11.67 -1.66 -9.02
C LEU A 233 10.40 -1.38 -9.84
N PHE A 234 9.23 -1.43 -9.21
CA PHE A 234 7.96 -1.19 -9.87
C PHE A 234 7.90 0.20 -10.52
N GLY A 235 8.32 1.23 -9.79
CA GLY A 235 8.34 2.60 -10.28
C GLY A 235 9.28 2.80 -11.46
N ILE A 236 10.53 2.34 -11.37
CA ILE A 236 11.52 2.49 -12.44
C ILE A 236 11.11 1.70 -13.69
N ILE A 237 10.66 0.45 -13.54
CA ILE A 237 10.26 -0.40 -14.67
C ILE A 237 9.13 0.27 -15.46
N ASN A 238 8.08 0.69 -14.75
CA ASN A 238 6.93 1.30 -15.41
C ASN A 238 7.25 2.70 -15.93
N TYR A 239 8.15 3.44 -15.27
CA TYR A 239 8.68 4.68 -15.81
C TYR A 239 9.42 4.47 -17.13
N LYS A 240 10.22 3.42 -17.28
CA LYS A 240 10.89 3.08 -18.54
C LYS A 240 9.91 2.69 -19.66
N ILE A 241 8.85 1.96 -19.34
CA ILE A 241 7.83 1.53 -20.32
C ILE A 241 6.99 2.73 -20.79
N PHE A 242 6.50 3.54 -19.86
CA PHE A 242 5.47 4.53 -20.14
C PHE A 242 6.02 5.95 -20.30
N GLY A 243 7.13 6.30 -19.63
CA GLY A 243 7.78 7.60 -19.70
C GLY A 243 6.82 8.74 -19.36
N GLU A 244 6.71 9.71 -20.27
CA GLU A 244 5.82 10.86 -20.11
C GLU A 244 4.33 10.53 -20.22
N LEU A 245 3.95 9.33 -20.71
CA LEU A 245 2.54 8.91 -20.80
C LEU A 245 1.90 8.58 -19.44
N ILE A 246 2.68 8.58 -18.35
CA ILE A 246 2.16 8.21 -17.03
C ILE A 246 1.29 9.34 -16.49
N GLU A 247 -0.03 9.13 -16.47
CA GLU A 247 -0.99 10.07 -15.88
C GLU A 247 -2.02 9.33 -15.02
N GLY A 248 -2.24 9.84 -13.81
CA GLY A 248 -3.23 9.30 -12.88
C GLY A 248 -2.94 7.85 -12.48
N ASN A 249 -3.95 6.98 -12.60
CA ASN A 249 -3.89 5.60 -12.18
C ASN A 249 -3.09 4.73 -13.17
N PHE A 250 -2.01 4.12 -12.68
CA PHE A 250 -1.15 3.19 -13.43
C PHE A 250 -1.94 2.19 -14.29
N LEU A 251 -3.02 1.63 -13.74
CA LEU A 251 -3.81 0.59 -14.39
C LEU A 251 -4.50 1.06 -15.67
N ASN A 252 -4.78 2.36 -15.82
CA ASN A 252 -5.46 2.90 -16.99
C ASN A 252 -4.52 2.97 -18.21
N ILE A 253 -3.23 3.19 -17.97
CA ILE A 253 -2.21 3.39 -19.01
C ILE A 253 -1.80 2.06 -19.66
N LEU A 254 -2.04 0.93 -19.00
CA LEU A 254 -1.78 -0.40 -19.56
C LEU A 254 -2.54 -0.60 -20.88
N ASP A 255 -1.90 -1.26 -21.85
CA ASP A 255 -2.55 -1.64 -23.11
C ASP A 255 -3.76 -2.54 -22.86
N ASP A 256 -4.81 -2.38 -23.67
CA ASP A 256 -6.05 -3.14 -23.54
C ASP A 256 -5.90 -4.59 -24.05
N ASP A 257 -5.24 -5.41 -23.23
CA ASP A 257 -4.98 -6.83 -23.50
C ASP A 257 -5.50 -7.73 -22.36
N LYS A 258 -5.48 -9.04 -22.61
CA LYS A 258 -5.89 -10.05 -21.61
C LYS A 258 -5.08 -9.93 -20.31
N LEU A 259 -3.83 -9.49 -20.42
CA LEU A 259 -2.93 -9.37 -19.27
C LEU A 259 -3.36 -8.21 -18.35
N LYS A 260 -3.77 -7.07 -18.92
CA LYS A 260 -4.37 -5.95 -18.18
C LYS A 260 -5.63 -6.39 -17.45
N ILE A 261 -6.52 -7.14 -18.11
CA ILE A 261 -7.76 -7.63 -17.48
C ILE A 261 -7.43 -8.45 -16.23
N VAL A 262 -6.52 -9.43 -16.35
CA VAL A 262 -6.12 -10.27 -15.22
C VAL A 262 -5.46 -9.46 -14.11
N THR A 263 -4.56 -8.54 -14.44
CA THR A 263 -3.90 -7.64 -13.48
C THR A 263 -4.91 -6.79 -12.72
N VAL A 264 -5.83 -6.16 -13.43
CA VAL A 264 -6.87 -5.29 -12.86
C VAL A 264 -7.80 -6.06 -11.93
N VAL A 265 -8.21 -7.28 -12.31
CA VAL A 265 -9.08 -8.13 -11.47
C VAL A 265 -8.35 -8.60 -10.21
N ILE A 266 -7.14 -9.15 -10.32
CA ILE A 266 -6.36 -9.64 -9.18
C ILE A 266 -6.10 -8.49 -8.20
N TYR A 267 -5.66 -7.34 -8.70
CA TYR A 267 -5.34 -6.19 -7.87
C TYR A 267 -6.60 -5.51 -7.31
N GLY A 268 -7.71 -5.50 -8.04
CA GLY A 268 -9.01 -5.04 -7.53
C GLY A 268 -9.49 -5.87 -6.34
N ILE A 269 -9.41 -7.21 -6.44
CA ILE A 269 -9.74 -8.11 -5.32
C ILE A 269 -8.79 -7.86 -4.14
N MET A 270 -7.49 -7.63 -4.40
CA MET A 270 -6.52 -7.30 -3.37
C MET A 270 -6.89 -6.05 -2.58
N ILE A 271 -7.32 -4.98 -3.27
CA ILE A 271 -7.74 -3.72 -2.66
C ILE A 271 -9.03 -3.95 -1.84
N LEU A 272 -10.03 -4.64 -2.42
CA LEU A 272 -11.29 -4.95 -1.74
C LEU A 272 -11.08 -5.69 -0.41
N ILE A 273 -10.20 -6.69 -0.39
CA ILE A 273 -9.86 -7.46 0.82
C ILE A 273 -9.03 -6.62 1.81
N SER A 274 -8.44 -5.51 1.38
CA SER A 274 -7.62 -4.64 2.24
C SER A 274 -8.41 -3.50 2.90
N ILE A 275 -9.65 -3.21 2.44
CA ILE A 275 -10.53 -2.20 3.05
C ILE A 275 -10.87 -2.53 4.51
N PRO A 276 -11.30 -3.76 4.87
CA PRO A 276 -11.68 -4.07 6.26
C PRO A 276 -10.53 -4.06 7.27
N LEU A 277 -9.28 -3.94 6.79
CA LEU A 277 -8.08 -3.88 7.63
C LEU A 277 -7.71 -2.44 8.03
N GLN A 278 -8.40 -1.44 7.49
CA GLN A 278 -8.20 -0.02 7.85
C GLN A 278 -9.26 0.41 8.86
#